data_AF-A0A940Q5F0-F1
#
_entry.id   AF-A0A940Q5F0-F1
#
_cell.length_a   1.000
_cell.length_b   1.000
_cell.length_c   1.000
_cell.angle_alpha   90.00
_cell.angle_beta   90.00
_cell.angle_gamma   90.00
#
_symmetry.space_group_name_H-M   'P 1'
#
loop_
_entity.id
_entity.type
_entity.pdbx_description
1 polymer ?
#
loop_
_entity_poly.entity_id
_entity_poly.type
_entity_poly.pdbx_seq_one_letter_code
_entity_poly.pdbx_strand_id
1 'polypeptide(L)'
;MEKTDVKTTETGNDTDGGVYMNLSWLNTVIKISIALTAVALMIGTLRVLTDKLLKMEAEDNITQGIVIQHEYVNGYSTILGGYVPPSNRLHVEGEYEYDGETFTGRTYFDVSEEVYNYYADGDYFDSATFLKEISEAQREEIEE
;
A
#
# COMPACT_ATOMS: atom_id res chain seq x y z
N MET A 1 90.13 -19.61 -22.72
CA MET A 1 89.64 -20.17 -24.01
C MET A 1 88.25 -20.68 -23.77
N GLU A 2 87.30 -19.93 -24.31
CA GLU A 2 85.86 -20.12 -24.28
C GLU A 2 85.49 -21.38 -25.08
N LYS A 3 84.67 -22.25 -24.48
CA LYS A 3 83.97 -23.32 -25.21
C LYS A 3 82.48 -23.11 -25.02
N THR A 4 81.92 -22.54 -26.08
CA THR A 4 80.56 -22.69 -26.62
C THR A 4 79.72 -23.77 -25.97
N ASP A 5 78.54 -23.39 -25.46
CA ASP A 5 77.38 -24.27 -25.45
C ASP A 5 76.38 -23.80 -26.51
N VAL A 6 76.20 -24.70 -27.48
CA VAL A 6 75.33 -24.58 -28.63
C VAL A 6 73.90 -24.87 -28.19
N LYS A 7 72.98 -24.03 -28.66
CA LYS A 7 71.53 -24.10 -28.47
C LYS A 7 70.92 -25.16 -29.39
N THR A 8 70.03 -26.02 -28.87
CA THR A 8 69.01 -26.77 -29.65
C THR A 8 67.93 -27.26 -28.66
N THR A 9 66.83 -26.51 -28.47
CA THR A 9 65.49 -26.71 -29.07
C THR A 9 64.86 -28.07 -28.81
N GLU A 10 63.85 -28.10 -27.94
CA GLU A 10 62.69 -28.97 -28.10
C GLU A 10 61.44 -28.11 -28.25
N THR A 11 60.76 -28.33 -29.37
CA THR A 11 59.41 -27.90 -29.70
C THR A 11 58.40 -28.64 -28.83
N GLY A 12 57.55 -27.91 -28.11
CA GLY A 12 56.39 -28.44 -27.40
C GLY A 12 55.16 -27.63 -27.76
N ASN A 13 54.28 -28.26 -28.54
CA ASN A 13 53.01 -27.76 -29.05
C ASN A 13 51.98 -27.48 -27.94
N ASP A 14 51.13 -26.49 -28.26
CA ASP A 14 49.69 -26.44 -28.05
C ASP A 14 49.06 -26.47 -26.66
N THR A 15 48.03 -25.62 -26.57
CA THR A 15 46.91 -25.63 -25.62
C THR A 15 47.24 -25.35 -24.17
N ASP A 16 47.10 -24.09 -23.76
CA ASP A 16 46.36 -23.75 -22.54
C ASP A 16 45.95 -22.27 -22.54
N GLY A 17 45.04 -21.93 -23.46
CA GLY A 17 44.13 -20.79 -23.30
C GLY A 17 43.03 -21.10 -22.27
N GLY A 18 43.40 -21.77 -21.17
CA GLY A 18 42.51 -22.25 -20.13
C GLY A 18 42.10 -21.10 -19.22
N VAL A 19 40.82 -20.78 -19.28
CA VAL A 19 40.13 -19.73 -18.54
C VAL A 19 40.27 -19.95 -17.02
N TYR A 20 41.34 -19.44 -16.40
CA TYR A 20 41.38 -19.21 -14.96
C TYR A 20 40.53 -17.97 -14.65
N MET A 21 39.21 -18.11 -14.65
CA MET A 21 38.36 -17.17 -13.93
C MET A 21 38.73 -17.30 -12.44
N ASN A 22 39.48 -16.32 -11.94
CA ASN A 22 39.91 -16.24 -10.56
C ASN A 22 38.67 -16.37 -9.65
N LEU A 23 38.63 -17.36 -8.74
CA LEU A 23 37.50 -17.60 -7.83
C LEU A 23 37.05 -16.33 -7.09
N SER A 24 37.97 -15.39 -6.85
CA SER A 24 37.68 -14.09 -6.26
C SER A 24 36.74 -13.23 -7.13
N TRP A 25 36.96 -13.21 -8.44
CA TRP A 25 36.14 -12.45 -9.38
C TRP A 25 34.76 -13.08 -9.54
N LEU A 26 34.68 -14.41 -9.65
CA LEU A 26 33.41 -15.13 -9.72
C LEU A 26 32.55 -14.90 -8.46
N ASN A 27 33.16 -14.95 -7.27
CA ASN A 27 32.48 -14.64 -6.01
C ASN A 27 31.98 -13.18 -5.96
N THR A 28 32.77 -12.24 -6.49
CA THR A 28 32.37 -10.82 -6.58
C THR A 28 31.15 -10.65 -7.48
N VAL A 29 31.15 -11.29 -8.65
CA VAL A 29 30.01 -11.25 -9.59
C VAL A 29 28.74 -11.86 -8.98
N ILE A 30 28.86 -13.01 -8.29
CA ILE A 30 27.72 -13.66 -7.62
C ILE A 30 27.13 -12.76 -6.52
N LYS A 31 27.96 -12.08 -5.72
CA LYS A 31 27.47 -11.16 -4.69
C LYS A 31 26.72 -9.97 -5.29
N ILE A 32 27.24 -9.41 -6.39
CA ILE A 32 26.59 -8.30 -7.08
C ILE A 32 25.24 -8.74 -7.66
N SER A 33 25.15 -9.93 -8.27
CA SER A 33 23.89 -10.42 -8.85
C SER A 33 22.82 -10.65 -7.79
N ILE A 34 23.20 -11.22 -6.64
CA ILE A 34 22.29 -11.39 -5.50
C ILE A 34 21.81 -10.02 -4.98
N ALA A 35 22.73 -9.06 -4.82
CA ALA A 35 22.38 -7.72 -4.36
C ALA A 35 21.41 -7.02 -5.32
N LEU A 36 21.65 -7.09 -6.64
CA LEU A 36 20.76 -6.53 -7.65
C LEU A 36 19.38 -7.19 -7.61
N THR A 37 19.32 -8.50 -7.45
CA THR A 37 18.05 -9.23 -7.34
C THR A 37 17.28 -8.80 -6.10
N ALA A 38 17.94 -8.64 -4.96
CA ALA A 38 17.31 -8.15 -3.74
C ALA A 38 16.75 -6.73 -3.89
N VAL A 39 17.50 -5.83 -4.55
CA VAL A 39 17.04 -4.46 -4.84
C VAL A 39 15.83 -4.47 -5.77
N ALA A 40 15.84 -5.29 -6.82
CA ALA A 40 14.71 -5.41 -7.74
C ALA A 40 13.44 -5.90 -7.03
N LEU A 41 13.58 -6.90 -6.14
CA LEU A 41 12.48 -7.39 -5.32
C LEU A 41 11.94 -6.29 -4.38
N MET A 42 12.83 -5.57 -3.69
CA MET A 42 12.42 -4.47 -2.80
C MET A 42 11.64 -3.38 -3.53
N ILE A 43 12.11 -2.96 -4.72
CA ILE A 43 11.41 -1.97 -5.54
C ILE A 43 10.05 -2.50 -5.98
N GLY A 44 9.99 -3.77 -6.41
CA GLY A 44 8.73 -4.41 -6.80
C GLY A 44 7.72 -4.44 -5.66
N THR A 45 8.13 -4.85 -4.46
CA THR A 45 7.27 -4.87 -3.28
C THR A 45 6.80 -3.47 -2.86
N LEU A 46 7.70 -2.47 -2.94
CA LEU A 46 7.36 -1.10 -2.58
C LEU A 46 6.27 -0.54 -3.49
N ARG A 47 6.36 -0.79 -4.81
CA ARG A 47 5.34 -0.35 -5.78
C ARG A 47 3.97 -0.94 -5.48
N VAL A 48 3.90 -2.25 -5.21
CA VAL A 48 2.63 -2.92 -4.89
C VAL A 48 2.02 -2.36 -3.60
N LEU A 49 2.85 -2.05 -2.60
CA LEU A 49 2.36 -1.44 -1.36
C LEU A 49 1.85 -0.01 -1.59
N THR A 50 2.57 0.79 -2.36
CA THR A 50 2.14 2.16 -2.69
C THR A 50 0.83 2.17 -3.47
N ASP A 51 0.69 1.31 -4.47
CA ASP A 51 -0.55 1.15 -5.26
C ASP A 51 -1.75 0.79 -4.37
N LYS A 52 -1.57 -0.17 -3.44
CA LYS A 52 -2.60 -0.51 -2.46
C LYS A 52 -2.98 0.65 -1.55
N LEU A 53 -2.00 1.41 -1.08
CA LEU A 53 -2.25 2.57 -0.22
C LEU A 53 -3.04 3.66 -0.95
N LEU A 54 -2.67 3.97 -2.20
CA LEU A 54 -3.38 4.96 -3.00
C LEU A 54 -4.81 4.51 -3.31
N LYS A 55 -5.02 3.21 -3.58
CA LYS A 55 -6.36 2.66 -3.77
C LYS A 55 -7.22 2.76 -2.51
N MET A 56 -6.63 2.44 -1.34
CA MET A 56 -7.34 2.58 -0.05
C MET A 56 -7.69 4.04 0.22
N GLU A 57 -6.78 4.98 -0.04
CA GLU A 57 -7.05 6.41 0.10
C GLU A 57 -8.16 6.90 -0.84
N ALA A 58 -8.22 6.37 -2.07
CA ALA A 58 -9.30 6.65 -3.00
C ALA A 58 -10.64 6.09 -2.51
N GLU A 59 -10.65 4.88 -1.93
CA GLU A 59 -11.84 4.27 -1.32
C GLU A 59 -12.32 5.03 -0.07
N ASP A 60 -11.40 5.55 0.74
CA ASP A 60 -11.72 6.41 1.90
C ASP A 60 -12.33 7.76 1.48
N ASN A 61 -12.16 8.19 0.23
CA ASN A 61 -12.77 9.40 -0.32
C ASN A 61 -14.22 9.21 -0.79
N ILE A 62 -14.81 8.03 -0.62
CA ILE A 62 -16.25 7.84 -0.82
C ILE A 62 -16.99 8.73 0.18
N THR A 63 -17.74 9.72 -0.31
CA THR A 63 -18.55 10.62 0.52
C THR A 63 -20.05 10.29 0.50
N GLN A 64 -20.48 9.42 -0.41
CA GLN A 64 -21.89 9.13 -0.66
C GLN A 64 -22.04 7.73 -1.27
N GLY A 65 -23.22 7.12 -1.12
CA GLY A 65 -23.50 5.80 -1.64
C GLY A 65 -24.75 5.16 -1.04
N ILE A 66 -24.90 3.85 -1.20
CA ILE A 66 -26.03 3.10 -0.66
C ILE A 66 -25.67 2.56 0.73
N VAL A 67 -26.53 2.79 1.71
CA VAL A 67 -26.40 2.19 3.04
C VAL A 67 -26.58 0.68 2.90
N ILE A 68 -25.58 -0.08 3.32
CA ILE A 68 -25.60 -1.55 3.22
C ILE A 68 -25.73 -2.23 4.58
N GLN A 69 -25.38 -1.52 5.66
CA GLN A 69 -25.43 -2.08 7.00
C GLN A 69 -25.39 -0.99 8.08
N HIS A 70 -26.15 -1.23 9.13
CA HIS A 70 -26.11 -0.51 10.39
C HIS A 70 -25.27 -1.27 11.42
N GLU A 71 -24.36 -0.58 12.11
CA GLU A 71 -23.54 -1.15 13.18
C GLU A 71 -23.50 -0.23 14.42
N TYR A 72 -23.77 -0.81 15.60
CA TYR A 72 -23.47 -0.16 16.88
C TYR A 72 -22.12 -0.62 17.40
N VAL A 73 -21.17 0.31 17.51
CA VAL A 73 -19.83 0.02 18.00
C VAL A 73 -19.77 0.35 19.49
N ASN A 74 -19.52 -0.65 20.31
CA ASN A 74 -19.34 -0.46 21.75
C ASN A 74 -18.08 0.36 22.05
N GLY A 75 -18.20 1.29 22.99
CA GLY A 75 -17.04 2.04 23.48
C GLY A 75 -16.02 1.12 24.16
N TYR A 76 -14.74 1.44 24.03
CA TYR A 76 -13.66 0.63 24.55
C TYR A 76 -12.52 1.47 25.13
N SER A 77 -11.78 0.88 26.07
CA SER A 77 -10.56 1.47 26.61
C SER A 77 -9.34 1.04 25.80
N THR A 78 -8.48 1.99 25.47
CA THR A 78 -7.21 1.72 24.77
C THR A 78 -6.16 1.19 25.74
N ILE A 79 -5.16 0.50 25.21
CA ILE A 79 -4.03 -0.05 25.99
C ILE A 79 -3.25 1.06 26.72
N LEU A 80 -3.30 2.30 26.19
CA LEU A 80 -2.63 3.48 26.76
C LEU A 80 -3.53 4.27 27.74
N GLY A 81 -4.71 3.74 28.11
CA GLY A 81 -5.61 4.36 29.09
C GLY A 81 -6.54 5.44 28.55
N GLY A 82 -6.67 5.57 27.23
CA GLY A 82 -7.69 6.41 26.61
C GLY A 82 -9.05 5.70 26.57
N TYR A 83 -10.15 6.45 26.57
CA TYR A 83 -11.50 5.90 26.35
C TYR A 83 -12.02 6.37 24.99
N VAL A 84 -12.48 5.43 24.18
CA VAL A 84 -13.21 5.70 22.93
C VAL A 84 -14.69 5.48 23.22
N PRO A 85 -15.55 6.51 23.07
CA PRO A 85 -16.98 6.37 23.31
C PRO A 85 -17.65 5.46 22.27
N PRO A 86 -18.83 4.90 22.57
CA PRO A 86 -19.60 4.17 21.58
C PRO A 86 -20.03 5.07 20.43
N SER A 87 -20.19 4.49 19.23
CA SER A 87 -20.68 5.19 18.04
C SER A 87 -21.70 4.37 17.27
N ASN A 88 -22.61 5.08 16.59
CA ASN A 88 -23.51 4.52 15.59
C ASN A 88 -22.85 4.66 14.22
N ARG A 89 -22.83 3.59 13.44
CA ARG A 89 -22.09 3.53 12.19
C ARG A 89 -22.96 3.08 11.03
N LEU A 90 -22.95 3.86 9.95
CA LEU A 90 -23.51 3.48 8.67
C LEU A 90 -22.40 3.00 7.75
N HIS A 91 -22.51 1.75 7.30
CA HIS A 91 -21.65 1.24 6.23
C HIS A 91 -22.30 1.58 4.89
N VAL A 92 -21.50 2.16 4.00
CA VAL A 92 -21.95 2.70 2.73
C VAL A 92 -21.13 2.09 1.61
N GLU A 93 -21.82 1.60 0.57
CA GLU A 93 -21.21 1.17 -0.67
C GLU A 93 -21.33 2.30 -1.70
N GLY A 94 -20.19 2.78 -2.19
CA GLY A 94 -20.11 3.94 -3.09
C GLY A 94 -19.08 3.74 -4.19
N GLU A 95 -19.09 4.64 -5.16
CA GLU A 95 -18.13 4.64 -6.26
C GLU A 95 -16.93 5.54 -5.94
N TYR A 96 -15.74 5.12 -6.35
CA TYR A 96 -14.53 5.93 -6.30
C TYR A 96 -13.71 5.77 -7.58
N GLU A 97 -12.91 6.79 -7.90
CA GLU A 97 -12.01 6.78 -9.06
C GLU A 97 -10.59 6.46 -8.62
N TYR A 98 -9.97 5.48 -9.28
CA TYR A 98 -8.58 5.13 -9.09
C TYR A 98 -7.93 4.80 -10.43
N ASP A 99 -6.77 5.37 -10.73
CA ASP A 99 -6.05 5.17 -12.00
C ASP A 99 -6.92 5.40 -13.27
N GLY A 100 -7.87 6.34 -13.19
CA GLY A 100 -8.80 6.68 -14.28
C GLY A 100 -9.93 5.66 -14.51
N GLU A 101 -10.07 4.67 -13.64
CA GLU A 101 -11.16 3.70 -13.65
C GLU A 101 -12.08 3.91 -12.43
N THR A 102 -13.37 3.64 -12.61
CA THR A 102 -14.38 3.70 -11.55
C THR A 102 -14.52 2.32 -10.90
N PHE A 103 -14.42 2.28 -9.58
CA PHE A 103 -14.60 1.09 -8.76
C PHE A 103 -15.73 1.29 -7.75
N THR A 104 -16.30 0.19 -7.29
CA THR A 104 -17.20 0.17 -6.13
C THR A 104 -16.40 -0.22 -4.90
N GLY A 105 -16.53 0.56 -3.84
CA GLY A 105 -15.87 0.36 -2.56
C GLY A 105 -16.84 0.48 -1.40
N ARG A 106 -16.35 0.19 -0.20
CA ARG A 106 -17.13 0.27 1.03
C ARG A 106 -16.39 1.10 2.05
N THR A 107 -17.12 2.04 2.63
CA THR A 107 -16.63 2.85 3.74
C THR A 107 -17.68 2.88 4.84
N TYR A 108 -17.37 3.55 5.93
CA TYR A 108 -18.31 3.76 7.01
C TYR A 108 -18.28 5.20 7.51
N PHE A 109 -19.41 5.63 8.06
CA PHE A 109 -19.57 6.92 8.69
C PHE A 109 -20.08 6.73 10.11
N ASP A 110 -19.35 7.27 11.08
CA ASP A 110 -19.87 7.41 12.44
C ASP A 110 -20.83 8.61 12.46
N VAL A 111 -22.08 8.36 12.83
CA VAL A 111 -23.22 9.30 12.72
C VAL A 111 -23.96 9.45 14.06
N SER A 112 -24.83 10.45 14.16
CA SER A 112 -25.75 10.58 15.30
C SER A 112 -26.80 9.47 15.30
N GLU A 113 -27.45 9.25 16.45
CA GLU A 113 -28.56 8.28 16.57
C GLU A 113 -29.75 8.65 15.67
N GLU A 114 -29.99 9.95 15.45
CA GLU A 114 -31.06 10.41 14.56
C GLU A 114 -30.81 9.97 13.11
N VAL A 115 -29.61 10.22 12.58
CA VAL A 115 -29.25 9.80 11.22
C VAL A 115 -29.21 8.30 11.08
N TYR A 116 -28.69 7.62 12.11
CA TYR A 116 -28.65 6.15 12.13
C TYR A 116 -30.05 5.53 12.04
N ASN A 117 -31.07 6.18 12.61
CA ASN A 117 -32.45 5.69 12.54
C ASN A 117 -33.23 6.22 11.34
N TYR A 118 -32.75 7.28 10.68
CA TYR A 118 -33.39 7.89 9.53
C TYR A 118 -33.22 7.05 8.26
N TYR A 119 -32.01 6.52 8.04
CA TYR A 119 -31.70 5.70 6.88
C TYR A 119 -32.00 4.22 7.14
N ALA A 120 -32.57 3.53 6.14
CA ALA A 120 -32.68 2.09 6.10
C ALA A 120 -31.60 1.48 5.18
N ASP A 121 -31.34 0.19 5.32
CA ASP A 121 -30.50 -0.53 4.36
C ASP A 121 -31.12 -0.45 2.95
N GLY A 122 -30.33 -0.01 1.97
CA GLY A 122 -30.75 0.27 0.61
C GLY A 122 -31.00 1.75 0.32
N ASP A 123 -31.07 2.61 1.33
CA ASP A 123 -31.23 4.05 1.12
C ASP A 123 -29.94 4.71 0.64
N TYR A 124 -30.10 5.82 -0.09
CA TYR A 124 -28.98 6.62 -0.56
C TYR A 124 -28.55 7.62 0.52
N PHE A 125 -27.30 7.52 0.95
CA PHE A 125 -26.66 8.38 1.94
C PHE A 125 -25.66 9.33 1.27
N ASP A 126 -25.67 10.60 1.69
CA ASP A 126 -24.68 11.61 1.30
C ASP A 126 -24.21 12.38 2.53
N SER A 127 -22.92 12.25 2.84
CA SER A 127 -22.29 12.91 3.99
C SER A 127 -22.23 14.44 3.89
N ALA A 128 -22.26 15.01 2.67
CA ALA A 128 -22.23 16.46 2.48
C ALA A 128 -23.58 17.11 2.88
N THR A 129 -24.68 16.42 2.60
CA THR A 129 -26.02 16.85 3.01
C THR A 129 -26.14 16.94 4.55
N PHE A 130 -25.48 16.02 5.27
CA PHE A 130 -25.50 15.98 6.73
C PHE A 130 -24.74 17.13 7.42
N LEU A 131 -23.57 17.52 6.90
CA LEU A 131 -22.81 18.66 7.47
C LEU A 131 -23.59 19.98 7.39
N LYS A 132 -24.47 20.10 6.39
CA LYS A 132 -25.29 21.30 6.19
C LYS A 132 -26.45 21.38 7.19
N GLU A 133 -27.16 20.28 7.42
CA GLU A 133 -28.30 20.24 8.36
C GLU A 133 -27.87 20.47 9.82
N ILE A 134 -26.73 19.91 10.25
CA ILE A 134 -26.19 20.21 11.59
C ILE A 134 -25.84 21.70 11.73
N SER A 135 -25.25 22.30 10.70
CA SER A 135 -24.85 23.71 10.75
C SER A 135 -26.03 24.68 10.80
N GLU A 136 -27.18 24.29 10.23
CA GLU A 136 -28.41 25.08 10.25
C GLU A 136 -29.16 24.91 11.58
N ALA A 137 -29.28 23.67 12.10
CA ALA A 137 -29.90 23.40 13.40
C ALA A 137 -29.16 24.08 14.58
N GLN A 138 -27.81 24.07 14.57
CA GLN A 138 -27.01 24.79 15.57
C GLN A 138 -27.17 26.31 15.50
N ARG A 139 -27.59 26.85 14.35
CA ARG A 139 -27.77 28.28 14.15
C ARG A 139 -29.12 28.75 14.68
N GLU A 140 -30.16 27.94 14.56
CA GLU A 140 -31.49 28.24 15.13
C GLU A 140 -31.46 28.21 16.68
N GLU A 141 -30.66 27.33 17.29
CA GLU A 141 -30.51 27.23 18.75
C GLU A 141 -29.74 28.42 19.38
N ILE A 142 -29.00 29.19 18.56
CA ILE A 142 -28.30 30.42 18.97
C ILE A 142 -29.19 31.67 18.78
N GLU A 143 -30.24 31.56 17.97
CA GLU A 143 -31.16 32.65 17.63
C GLU A 143 -32.45 32.66 18.49
N GLU A 144 -32.68 31.65 19.35
CA GLU A 144 -33.67 31.65 20.47
C GLU A 144 -33.08 32.14 21.81
#